data_AF-A0A8H3UFG9-F1
#
_entry.id   AF-A0A8H3UFG9-F1
#
_cell.length_a   1.000
_cell.length_b   1.000
_cell.length_c   1.000
_cell.angle_alpha   90.00
_cell.angle_beta   90.00
_cell.angle_gamma   90.00
#
_symmetry.space_group_name_H-M   'P 1'
#
loop_
_entity.id
_entity.type
_entity.pdbx_description
1 polymer ?
#
loop_
_entity_poly.entity_id
_entity_poly.type
_entity_poly.pdbx_seq_one_letter_code
_entity_poly.pdbx_strand_id
1 'polypeptide(L)'
;MDARAAIPVSLPHPNPVPSYWHSDTPLDPVANPISSLRSTEELPKYADYVVVGSGISGSMIAWGILDRLEKDGSLDKKKVAVLEARGAVGGATGRNGGHTKAPAYRTYPSHAASHSSKEASKIAHMEQANVNATHEFAATHNISCESRPCATFDIIYDKSTFDAGVNALDLMKKELGEGDSVYADYSIFTAEEAKTKFYVDGDVQGAFSYSAGSVNAYKFAIGVLNLCLDKGMNLQTHTPVQEISSTATSSDQNTSTWTVTTERGEIKTPNLILATNAYTAHLLPRMQTKIVPLRGQITAHKQSEAYSKLHPKGLPGTYSMMYPTGYEYMIPRPSHPDVPSELVGDIVIGGGLGALENEGLSEFGTTDDSVLNGENSTYLHECVGRYFGPDWGKGDGVRMEWTGIMGITGDGLPFVGPVPDERGLWMSAGFNGHGMVMCLKSAEALTHMLFGDAPDEFDWFPESLRITEKRLDEVCFQGRAGMKAPEIDTKQNGHVGSTYNI
;
A
#
# COMPACT_ATOMS: atom_id res chain seq x y z
N MET A 1 13.54 -2.99 18.74
CA MET A 1 13.04 -2.33 17.51
C MET A 1 14.11 -1.44 16.89
N ASP A 2 14.74 -0.56 17.66
CA ASP A 2 15.76 0.40 17.18
C ASP A 2 16.86 -0.24 16.32
N ALA A 3 17.42 -1.37 16.76
CA ALA A 3 18.43 -2.09 15.99
C ALA A 3 17.93 -2.56 14.60
N ARG A 4 16.65 -2.91 14.48
CA ARG A 4 16.02 -3.28 13.19
C ARG A 4 15.78 -2.04 12.34
N ALA A 5 15.29 -0.95 12.93
CA ALA A 5 15.06 0.33 12.25
C ALA A 5 16.36 0.98 11.72
N ALA A 6 17.49 0.67 12.34
CA ALA A 6 18.82 1.14 11.95
C ALA A 6 19.51 0.30 10.87
N ILE A 7 18.92 -0.83 10.44
CA ILE A 7 19.48 -1.62 9.34
C ILE A 7 19.52 -0.74 8.07
N PRO A 8 20.69 -0.59 7.42
CA PRO A 8 20.80 0.23 6.22
C PRO A 8 19.88 -0.26 5.11
N VAL A 9 19.10 0.66 4.54
CA VAL A 9 18.20 0.33 3.42
C VAL A 9 19.01 0.16 2.13
N SER A 10 18.85 -1.00 1.49
CA SER A 10 19.49 -1.33 0.21
C SER A 10 18.58 -0.98 -0.98
N LEU A 11 19.12 -1.17 -2.18
CA LEU A 11 18.29 -1.32 -3.39
C LEU A 11 17.35 -2.53 -3.27
N PRO A 12 16.24 -2.55 -4.05
CA PRO A 12 15.41 -3.74 -4.17
C PRO A 12 16.22 -4.96 -4.61
N HIS A 13 15.90 -6.14 -4.06
CA HIS A 13 16.61 -7.35 -4.45
C HIS A 13 16.38 -7.64 -5.95
N PRO A 14 17.43 -7.96 -6.73
CA PRO A 14 17.30 -8.13 -8.19
C PRO A 14 16.46 -9.34 -8.58
N ASN A 15 16.43 -10.37 -7.72
CA ASN A 15 15.69 -11.61 -7.95
C ASN A 15 14.67 -11.81 -6.81
N PRO A 16 13.52 -11.11 -6.82
CA PRO A 16 12.48 -11.34 -5.83
C PRO A 16 11.78 -12.67 -6.07
N VAL A 17 11.07 -13.21 -5.08
CA VAL A 17 10.13 -14.31 -5.33
C VAL A 17 9.07 -13.86 -6.36
N PRO A 18 8.60 -14.74 -7.27
CA PRO A 18 7.53 -14.38 -8.21
C PRO A 18 6.26 -13.93 -7.47
N SER A 19 5.50 -12.98 -8.03
CA SER A 19 4.24 -12.52 -7.44
C SER A 19 3.05 -12.98 -8.27
N TYR A 20 1.96 -13.34 -7.60
CA TYR A 20 0.71 -13.79 -8.22
C TYR A 20 0.12 -12.81 -9.23
N TRP A 21 0.44 -11.52 -9.10
CA TRP A 21 -0.12 -10.46 -9.94
C TRP A 21 0.72 -10.09 -11.15
N HIS A 22 2.01 -10.41 -11.12
CA HIS A 22 2.92 -10.06 -12.21
C HIS A 22 2.63 -10.92 -13.43
N SER A 23 2.77 -10.31 -14.61
CA SER A 23 2.88 -11.04 -15.87
C SER A 23 4.21 -11.82 -15.91
N ASP A 24 4.35 -12.74 -16.84
CA ASP A 24 5.50 -13.66 -16.95
C ASP A 24 5.62 -14.61 -15.73
N THR A 25 4.47 -15.14 -15.30
CA THR A 25 4.38 -16.14 -14.23
C THR A 25 3.66 -17.38 -14.75
N PRO A 26 3.71 -18.53 -14.03
CA PRO A 26 2.93 -19.70 -14.43
C PRO A 26 1.41 -19.45 -14.52
N LEU A 27 0.90 -18.40 -13.87
CA LEU A 27 -0.51 -18.03 -13.88
C LEU A 27 -0.86 -16.98 -14.96
N ASP A 28 0.13 -16.21 -15.43
CA ASP A 28 0.01 -15.26 -16.53
C ASP A 28 1.33 -15.24 -17.33
N PRO A 29 1.54 -16.20 -18.25
CA PRO A 29 2.85 -16.45 -18.85
C PRO A 29 3.26 -15.42 -19.90
N VAL A 30 2.40 -14.47 -20.24
CA VAL A 30 2.69 -13.47 -21.27
C VAL A 30 3.13 -12.19 -20.59
N ALA A 31 4.44 -11.90 -20.64
CA ALA A 31 5.01 -10.66 -20.13
C ALA A 31 4.29 -9.44 -20.70
N ASN A 32 3.91 -8.50 -19.82
CA ASN A 32 3.36 -7.22 -20.27
C ASN A 32 4.45 -6.46 -21.05
N PRO A 33 4.14 -5.85 -22.22
CA PRO A 33 5.15 -5.19 -23.05
C PRO A 33 5.95 -4.10 -22.34
N ILE A 34 5.35 -3.42 -21.34
CA ILE A 34 6.04 -2.34 -20.62
C ILE A 34 6.78 -2.81 -19.37
N SER A 35 6.65 -4.08 -18.99
CA SER A 35 7.29 -4.65 -17.81
C SER A 35 8.82 -4.50 -17.85
N SER A 36 9.43 -4.67 -19.01
CA SER A 36 10.88 -4.49 -19.22
C SER A 36 11.22 -3.35 -20.17
N LEU A 37 10.29 -2.39 -20.38
CA LEU A 37 10.48 -1.31 -21.33
C LEU A 37 11.59 -0.34 -20.89
N ARG A 38 12.41 0.02 -21.87
CA ARG A 38 13.25 1.22 -21.87
C ARG A 38 12.81 2.04 -23.08
N SER A 39 12.12 3.16 -22.85
CA SER A 39 11.57 4.01 -23.93
C SER A 39 12.67 4.52 -24.87
N THR A 40 13.90 4.61 -24.37
CA THR A 40 15.11 4.89 -25.16
C THR A 40 16.23 3.91 -24.76
N GLU A 41 17.05 3.52 -25.74
CA GLU A 41 18.21 2.63 -25.53
C GLU A 41 19.19 3.20 -24.50
N GLU A 42 19.51 4.49 -24.66
CA GLU A 42 20.34 5.25 -23.73
C GLU A 42 19.47 6.00 -22.70
N LEU A 43 20.00 6.13 -21.48
CA LEU A 43 19.37 6.96 -20.46
C LEU A 43 19.39 8.43 -20.91
N PRO A 44 18.24 9.14 -20.94
CA PRO A 44 18.22 10.56 -21.24
C PRO A 44 19.11 11.34 -20.28
N LYS A 45 19.93 12.27 -20.80
CA LYS A 45 20.81 13.10 -19.95
C LYS A 45 20.06 14.16 -19.14
N TYR A 46 18.82 14.45 -19.52
CA TYR A 46 17.99 15.48 -18.89
C TYR A 46 16.50 15.18 -19.02
N ALA A 47 15.74 15.48 -17.96
CA ALA A 47 14.29 15.64 -17.98
C ALA A 47 13.89 16.80 -17.06
N ASP A 48 12.76 17.47 -17.33
CA ASP A 48 12.22 18.52 -16.45
C ASP A 48 11.68 17.95 -15.13
N TYR A 49 11.20 16.71 -15.19
CA TYR A 49 10.69 15.93 -14.06
C TYR A 49 11.24 14.51 -14.12
N VAL A 50 11.86 14.06 -13.03
CA VAL A 50 12.31 12.67 -12.86
C VAL A 50 11.60 12.09 -11.65
N VAL A 51 10.79 11.04 -11.88
CA VAL A 51 10.13 10.27 -10.84
C VAL A 51 10.91 8.97 -10.64
N VAL A 52 11.27 8.66 -9.40
CA VAL A 52 11.95 7.42 -9.04
C VAL A 52 10.95 6.47 -8.39
N GLY A 53 10.69 5.34 -9.05
CA GLY A 53 9.71 4.33 -8.68
C GLY A 53 8.47 4.38 -9.58
N SER A 54 8.10 3.23 -10.16
CA SER A 54 6.97 3.11 -11.09
C SER A 54 5.69 2.52 -10.46
N GLY A 55 5.69 2.34 -9.13
CA GLY A 55 4.49 1.92 -8.39
C GLY A 55 3.36 2.95 -8.45
N ILE A 56 2.23 2.65 -7.81
CA ILE A 56 1.00 3.47 -7.90
C ILE A 56 1.20 4.95 -7.56
N SER A 57 2.06 5.27 -6.57
CA SER A 57 2.40 6.65 -6.24
C SER A 57 3.13 7.33 -7.40
N GLY A 58 4.20 6.71 -7.91
CA GLY A 58 5.00 7.27 -9.00
C GLY A 58 4.25 7.37 -10.32
N SER A 59 3.44 6.36 -10.67
CA SER A 59 2.63 6.37 -11.88
C SER A 59 1.56 7.46 -11.83
N MET A 60 0.88 7.64 -10.70
CA MET A 60 -0.14 8.70 -10.54
C MET A 60 0.48 10.10 -10.47
N ILE A 61 1.68 10.26 -9.90
CA ILE A 61 2.42 11.53 -9.95
C ILE A 61 2.80 11.86 -11.39
N ALA A 62 3.36 10.89 -12.14
CA ALA A 62 3.69 11.08 -13.55
C ALA A 62 2.45 11.47 -14.37
N TRP A 63 1.33 10.78 -14.15
CA TRP A 63 0.04 11.13 -14.76
C TRP A 63 -0.38 12.56 -14.42
N GLY A 64 -0.38 12.94 -13.14
CA GLY A 64 -0.75 14.27 -12.70
C GLY A 64 0.11 15.37 -13.32
N ILE A 65 1.42 15.15 -13.42
CA ILE A 65 2.34 16.06 -14.12
C ILE A 65 1.93 16.20 -15.59
N LEU A 66 1.78 15.09 -16.31
CA LEU A 66 1.45 15.10 -17.74
C LEU A 66 0.08 15.73 -18.02
N ASP A 67 -0.92 15.45 -17.18
CA ASP A 67 -2.26 16.06 -17.27
C ASP A 67 -2.21 17.58 -17.05
N ARG A 68 -1.42 18.07 -16.07
CA ARG A 68 -1.23 19.51 -15.87
C ARG A 68 -0.51 20.17 -17.05
N LEU A 69 0.54 19.54 -17.56
CA LEU A 69 1.29 20.02 -18.73
C LEU A 69 0.44 20.02 -20.01
N GLU A 70 -0.50 19.09 -20.15
CA GLU A 70 -1.44 19.11 -21.27
C GLU A 70 -2.43 20.26 -21.14
N LYS A 71 -3.02 20.45 -19.95
CA LYS A 71 -3.98 21.53 -19.67
C LYS A 71 -3.38 22.92 -19.81
N ASP A 72 -2.09 23.09 -19.48
CA ASP A 72 -1.37 24.36 -19.64
C ASP A 72 -0.76 24.57 -21.04
N GLY A 73 -0.87 23.56 -21.93
CA GLY A 73 -0.35 23.61 -23.29
C GLY A 73 1.19 23.56 -23.39
N SER A 74 1.86 23.02 -22.37
CA SER A 74 3.32 22.87 -22.33
C SER A 74 3.83 21.43 -22.38
N LEU A 75 2.95 20.44 -22.58
CA LEU A 75 3.28 19.01 -22.72
C LEU A 75 4.47 18.77 -23.67
N ASP A 76 4.45 19.33 -24.87
CA ASP A 76 5.53 19.15 -25.86
C ASP A 76 6.85 19.89 -25.52
N LYS A 77 6.82 20.77 -24.51
CA LYS A 77 7.97 21.59 -24.08
C LYS A 77 8.69 21.02 -22.86
N LYS A 78 8.11 19.99 -22.24
CA LYS A 78 8.56 19.44 -20.96
C LYS A 78 8.82 17.95 -21.08
N LYS A 79 9.89 17.48 -20.46
CA LYS A 79 10.29 16.07 -20.47
C LYS A 79 10.01 15.44 -19.12
N VAL A 80 9.31 14.31 -19.13
CA VAL A 80 9.02 13.52 -17.93
C VAL A 80 9.67 12.16 -18.06
N ALA A 81 10.46 11.76 -17.07
CA ALA A 81 11.09 10.44 -17.01
C ALA A 81 10.71 9.69 -15.73
N VAL A 82 10.43 8.39 -15.83
CA VAL A 82 10.21 7.48 -14.71
C VAL A 82 11.32 6.43 -14.70
N LEU A 83 12.03 6.31 -13.58
CA LEU A 83 13.09 5.31 -13.39
C LEU A 83 12.60 4.21 -12.45
N GLU A 84 12.77 2.95 -12.87
CA GLU A 84 12.39 1.78 -12.09
C GLU A 84 13.58 0.82 -11.97
N ALA A 85 13.86 0.36 -10.76
CA ALA A 85 15.00 -0.50 -10.47
C ALA A 85 14.84 -1.91 -11.06
N ARG A 86 13.61 -2.42 -11.09
CA ARG A 86 13.26 -3.76 -11.62
C ARG A 86 12.42 -3.63 -12.89
N GLY A 87 11.55 -4.59 -13.16
CA GLY A 87 10.45 -4.39 -14.10
C GLY A 87 9.43 -3.37 -13.59
N ALA A 88 8.67 -2.76 -14.50
CA ALA A 88 7.63 -1.80 -14.18
C ALA A 88 6.68 -2.36 -13.12
N VAL A 89 6.37 -1.56 -12.10
CA VAL A 89 5.51 -1.91 -10.98
C VAL A 89 6.02 -3.16 -10.21
N GLY A 90 7.33 -3.37 -10.18
CA GLY A 90 7.98 -4.52 -9.53
C GLY A 90 8.01 -4.47 -8.00
N GLY A 91 7.71 -3.32 -7.39
CA GLY A 91 7.74 -3.11 -5.94
C GLY A 91 6.42 -3.44 -5.23
N ALA A 92 6.17 -2.77 -4.09
CA ALA A 92 5.01 -3.01 -3.21
C ALA A 92 3.65 -3.00 -3.92
N THR A 93 3.47 -2.13 -4.92
CA THR A 93 2.22 -2.04 -5.68
C THR A 93 1.90 -3.33 -6.44
N GLY A 94 2.88 -3.97 -7.06
CA GLY A 94 2.66 -5.21 -7.80
C GLY A 94 2.61 -6.46 -6.92
N ARG A 95 2.73 -6.31 -5.59
CA ARG A 95 2.95 -7.41 -4.65
C ARG A 95 2.01 -7.39 -3.44
N ASN A 96 1.03 -6.50 -3.40
CA ASN A 96 0.03 -6.44 -2.31
C ASN A 96 -1.18 -7.35 -2.59
N GLY A 97 -2.19 -7.38 -1.71
CA GLY A 97 -3.38 -8.22 -1.88
C GLY A 97 -4.50 -7.65 -2.77
N GLY A 98 -4.38 -6.39 -3.22
CA GLY A 98 -5.37 -5.72 -4.08
C GLY A 98 -6.54 -5.04 -3.34
N HIS A 99 -6.48 -4.91 -2.02
CA HIS A 99 -7.56 -4.36 -1.20
C HIS A 99 -7.60 -2.82 -1.23
N THR A 100 -8.71 -2.21 -1.65
CA THR A 100 -8.97 -0.77 -1.54
C THR A 100 -9.98 -0.51 -0.40
N LYS A 101 -9.47 -0.33 0.82
CA LYS A 101 -10.28 -0.30 2.04
C LYS A 101 -9.82 0.80 2.99
N ALA A 102 -10.75 1.67 3.39
CA ALA A 102 -10.53 2.78 4.31
C ALA A 102 -11.16 2.48 5.69
N PRO A 103 -10.45 1.81 6.61
CA PRO A 103 -10.98 1.40 7.91
C PRO A 103 -11.00 2.55 8.92
N ALA A 104 -11.69 3.65 8.60
CA ALA A 104 -11.70 4.88 9.40
C ALA A 104 -12.05 4.62 10.88
N TYR A 105 -12.95 3.69 11.19
CA TYR A 105 -13.27 3.34 12.59
C TYR A 105 -12.05 2.87 13.41
N ARG A 106 -11.01 2.34 12.76
CA ARG A 106 -9.77 1.92 13.45
C ARG A 106 -8.79 3.07 13.64
N THR A 107 -8.67 3.94 12.64
CA THR A 107 -7.61 4.97 12.59
C THR A 107 -8.09 6.31 13.15
N TYR A 108 -9.36 6.65 12.97
CA TYR A 108 -9.94 7.93 13.39
C TYR A 108 -9.71 8.23 14.87
N PRO A 109 -10.00 7.33 15.84
CA PRO A 109 -9.78 7.64 17.25
C PRO A 109 -8.30 7.97 17.57
N SER A 110 -7.37 7.24 16.96
CA SER A 110 -5.93 7.48 17.16
C SER A 110 -5.49 8.81 16.54
N HIS A 111 -5.97 9.16 15.34
CA HIS A 111 -5.65 10.42 14.68
C HIS A 111 -6.29 11.62 15.39
N ALA A 112 -7.50 11.45 15.94
CA ALA A 112 -8.17 12.49 16.72
C ALA A 112 -7.39 12.79 18.00
N ALA A 113 -6.85 11.76 18.65
CA ALA A 113 -6.03 11.88 19.85
C ALA A 113 -4.62 12.43 19.59
N SER A 114 -3.95 12.01 18.51
CA SER A 114 -2.58 12.44 18.19
C SER A 114 -2.52 13.80 17.49
N HIS A 115 -3.60 14.22 16.84
CA HIS A 115 -3.69 15.48 16.13
C HIS A 115 -4.92 16.28 16.60
N SER A 116 -6.03 16.15 15.89
CA SER A 116 -7.31 16.77 16.22
C SER A 116 -8.43 16.06 15.47
N SER A 117 -9.68 16.17 15.94
CA SER A 117 -10.85 15.62 15.23
C SER A 117 -10.99 16.16 13.80
N LYS A 118 -10.61 17.42 13.56
CA LYS A 118 -10.62 18.02 12.22
C LYS A 118 -9.62 17.32 11.30
N GLU A 119 -8.42 17.07 11.80
CA GLU A 119 -7.37 16.40 11.03
C GLU A 119 -7.70 14.92 10.79
N ALA A 120 -8.21 14.23 11.81
CA ALA A 120 -8.70 12.86 11.68
C ALA A 120 -9.83 12.73 10.65
N SER A 121 -10.74 13.71 10.62
CA SER A 121 -11.81 13.81 9.62
C SER A 121 -11.23 13.97 8.22
N LYS A 122 -10.26 14.86 8.02
CA LYS A 122 -9.59 15.02 6.71
C LYS A 122 -8.92 13.72 6.24
N ILE A 123 -8.22 13.02 7.14
CA ILE A 123 -7.57 11.75 6.80
C ILE A 123 -8.62 10.72 6.35
N ALA A 124 -9.68 10.54 7.13
CA ALA A 124 -10.72 9.55 6.81
C ALA A 124 -11.48 9.87 5.50
N HIS A 125 -11.78 11.15 5.25
CA HIS A 125 -12.39 11.59 4.00
C HIS A 125 -11.44 11.41 2.80
N MET A 126 -10.15 11.71 2.97
CA MET A 126 -9.15 11.51 1.94
C MET A 126 -9.00 10.02 1.59
N GLU A 127 -9.00 9.13 2.58
CA GLU A 127 -8.94 7.67 2.34
C GLU A 127 -10.15 7.18 1.52
N GLN A 128 -11.37 7.60 1.90
CA GLN A 128 -12.59 7.27 1.16
C GLN A 128 -12.56 7.86 -0.26
N ALA A 129 -12.14 9.12 -0.41
CA ALA A 129 -12.01 9.77 -1.71
C ALA A 129 -10.98 9.06 -2.60
N ASN A 130 -9.89 8.55 -2.04
CA ASN A 130 -8.88 7.79 -2.78
C ASN A 130 -9.44 6.45 -3.30
N VAL A 131 -10.20 5.72 -2.47
CA VAL A 131 -10.85 4.48 -2.89
C VAL A 131 -11.76 4.76 -4.09
N ASN A 132 -12.64 5.75 -3.95
CA ASN A 132 -13.56 6.14 -5.02
C ASN A 132 -12.81 6.56 -6.30
N ALA A 133 -11.82 7.45 -6.16
CA ALA A 133 -11.03 7.93 -7.29
C ALA A 133 -10.25 6.81 -7.99
N THR A 134 -9.77 5.80 -7.27
CA THR A 134 -9.06 4.66 -7.89
C THR A 134 -9.98 3.89 -8.83
N HIS A 135 -11.19 3.57 -8.39
CA HIS A 135 -12.15 2.82 -9.21
C HIS A 135 -12.73 3.67 -10.35
N GLU A 136 -13.02 4.95 -10.09
CA GLU A 136 -13.48 5.90 -11.10
C GLU A 136 -12.42 6.14 -12.19
N PHE A 137 -11.14 6.27 -11.80
CA PHE A 137 -10.04 6.42 -12.74
C PHE A 137 -9.91 5.20 -13.66
N ALA A 138 -9.95 3.99 -13.08
CA ALA A 138 -9.91 2.75 -13.87
C ALA A 138 -11.06 2.68 -14.88
N ALA A 139 -12.28 3.04 -14.47
CA ALA A 139 -13.44 3.06 -15.35
C ALA A 139 -13.31 4.14 -16.45
N THR A 140 -12.94 5.36 -16.07
CA THR A 140 -12.83 6.52 -16.99
C THR A 140 -11.82 6.26 -18.11
N HIS A 141 -10.70 5.61 -17.78
CA HIS A 141 -9.64 5.31 -18.72
C HIS A 141 -9.68 3.89 -19.29
N ASN A 142 -10.75 3.12 -19.02
CA ASN A 142 -10.93 1.73 -19.48
C ASN A 142 -9.74 0.82 -19.15
N ILE A 143 -9.18 0.94 -17.95
CA ILE A 143 -8.07 0.11 -17.49
C ILE A 143 -8.62 -1.25 -17.04
N SER A 144 -8.31 -2.30 -17.81
CA SER A 144 -8.60 -3.70 -17.43
C SER A 144 -7.69 -4.13 -16.27
N CYS A 145 -8.18 -3.93 -15.05
CA CYS A 145 -7.44 -4.15 -13.81
C CYS A 145 -8.26 -4.82 -12.72
N GLU A 146 -9.34 -5.52 -13.09
CA GLU A 146 -10.18 -6.23 -12.12
C GLU A 146 -10.74 -5.29 -11.03
N SER A 147 -10.91 -4.01 -11.41
CA SER A 147 -11.43 -2.96 -10.54
C SER A 147 -12.88 -3.24 -10.18
N ARG A 148 -13.14 -3.37 -8.88
CA ARG A 148 -14.46 -3.74 -8.36
C ARG A 148 -14.74 -3.05 -7.03
N PRO A 149 -15.59 -2.01 -7.02
CA PRO A 149 -16.22 -1.53 -5.80
C PRO A 149 -17.07 -2.64 -5.16
N CYS A 150 -16.92 -2.86 -3.86
CA CYS A 150 -17.66 -3.87 -3.11
C CYS A 150 -17.72 -3.54 -1.61
N ALA A 151 -18.42 -4.35 -0.83
CA ALA A 151 -18.31 -4.27 0.63
C ALA A 151 -17.06 -5.00 1.14
N THR A 152 -16.51 -4.53 2.25
CA THR A 152 -15.58 -5.29 3.11
C THR A 152 -16.31 -5.78 4.36
N PHE A 153 -15.84 -6.88 4.93
CA PHE A 153 -16.34 -7.45 6.18
C PHE A 153 -15.20 -7.63 7.17
N ASP A 154 -15.23 -6.86 8.25
CA ASP A 154 -14.25 -6.93 9.33
C ASP A 154 -14.81 -7.84 10.40
N ILE A 155 -14.35 -9.09 10.41
CA ILE A 155 -14.82 -10.15 11.29
C ILE A 155 -13.97 -10.13 12.55
N ILE A 156 -14.61 -9.92 13.70
CA ILE A 156 -13.91 -9.73 14.97
C ILE A 156 -14.02 -10.99 15.81
N TYR A 157 -12.88 -11.52 16.26
CA TYR A 157 -12.79 -12.78 17.01
C TYR A 157 -12.55 -12.57 18.52
N ASP A 158 -12.57 -11.32 19.01
CA ASP A 158 -12.46 -11.03 20.43
C ASP A 158 -13.36 -9.85 20.87
N LYS A 159 -13.85 -9.91 22.10
CA LYS A 159 -14.86 -8.98 22.58
C LYS A 159 -14.29 -7.56 22.74
N SER A 160 -13.04 -7.43 23.19
CA SER A 160 -12.40 -6.13 23.40
C SER A 160 -12.26 -5.32 22.11
N THR A 161 -11.83 -5.96 21.02
CA THR A 161 -11.71 -5.34 19.71
C THR A 161 -13.08 -4.97 19.15
N PHE A 162 -14.10 -5.80 19.37
CA PHE A 162 -15.46 -5.52 18.91
C PHE A 162 -16.04 -4.31 19.64
N ASP A 163 -15.97 -4.30 20.98
CA ASP A 163 -16.42 -3.18 21.82
C ASP A 163 -15.67 -1.88 21.46
N ALA A 164 -14.35 -1.96 21.23
CA ALA A 164 -13.56 -0.81 20.80
C ALA A 164 -14.01 -0.27 19.43
N GLY A 165 -14.34 -1.16 18.49
CA GLY A 165 -14.89 -0.77 17.18
C GLY A 165 -16.25 -0.08 17.29
N VAL A 166 -17.15 -0.58 18.14
CA VAL A 166 -18.44 0.06 18.41
C VAL A 166 -18.24 1.46 19.00
N ASN A 167 -17.37 1.59 20.02
CA ASN A 167 -17.06 2.89 20.62
C ASN A 167 -16.45 3.88 19.62
N ALA A 168 -15.63 3.39 18.68
CA ALA A 168 -15.05 4.23 17.64
C ALA A 168 -16.10 4.73 16.63
N LEU A 169 -17.07 3.87 16.25
CA LEU A 169 -18.19 4.28 15.42
C LEU A 169 -19.09 5.30 16.12
N ASP A 170 -19.34 5.14 17.42
CA ASP A 170 -20.08 6.14 18.21
C ASP A 170 -19.34 7.48 18.28
N LEU A 171 -18.02 7.46 18.43
CA LEU A 171 -17.17 8.66 18.38
C LEU A 171 -17.28 9.35 17.02
N MET A 172 -17.12 8.60 15.92
CA MET A 172 -17.24 9.13 14.56
C MET A 172 -18.63 9.72 14.32
N LYS A 173 -19.70 9.01 14.71
CA LYS A 173 -21.09 9.53 14.61
C LYS A 173 -21.22 10.88 15.30
N LYS A 174 -20.66 11.01 16.50
CA LYS A 174 -20.72 12.23 17.32
C LYS A 174 -19.92 13.38 16.70
N GLU A 175 -18.73 13.11 16.18
CA GLU A 175 -17.80 14.15 15.70
C GLU A 175 -18.02 14.55 14.25
N LEU A 176 -18.42 13.61 13.38
CA LEU A 176 -18.67 13.83 11.96
C LEU A 176 -20.14 14.15 11.66
N GLY A 177 -21.05 13.53 12.41
CA GLY A 177 -22.49 13.59 12.17
C GLY A 177 -23.03 12.34 11.47
N GLU A 178 -24.30 12.02 11.71
CA GLU A 178 -24.94 10.78 11.24
C GLU A 178 -25.05 10.66 9.71
N GLY A 179 -25.08 11.79 9.00
CA GLY A 179 -25.15 11.85 7.53
C GLY A 179 -23.80 11.97 6.82
N ASP A 180 -22.69 11.99 7.55
CA ASP A 180 -21.35 12.09 6.98
C ASP A 180 -21.00 10.81 6.20
N SER A 181 -20.44 10.95 5.00
CA SER A 181 -20.23 9.82 4.09
C SER A 181 -19.20 8.81 4.61
N VAL A 182 -18.29 9.23 5.49
CA VAL A 182 -17.31 8.34 6.12
C VAL A 182 -17.96 7.47 7.18
N TYR A 183 -19.02 7.94 7.86
CA TYR A 183 -19.71 7.17 8.91
C TYR A 183 -20.96 6.43 8.40
N ALA A 184 -21.78 7.08 7.58
CA ALA A 184 -23.15 6.63 7.26
C ALA A 184 -23.23 5.26 6.56
N ASP A 185 -22.11 4.77 6.04
CA ASP A 185 -21.99 3.53 5.29
C ASP A 185 -21.64 2.30 6.17
N TYR A 186 -21.38 2.50 7.47
CA TYR A 186 -21.08 1.42 8.39
C TYR A 186 -22.33 0.66 8.85
N SER A 187 -22.22 -0.67 8.87
CA SER A 187 -23.20 -1.60 9.46
C SER A 187 -22.53 -2.51 10.49
N ILE A 188 -23.19 -2.73 11.62
CA ILE A 188 -22.73 -3.60 12.71
C ILE A 188 -23.55 -4.89 12.69
N PHE A 189 -22.89 -6.03 12.82
CA PHE A 189 -23.51 -7.35 12.87
C PHE A 189 -23.15 -8.07 14.17
N THR A 190 -24.13 -8.77 14.74
CA THR A 190 -23.90 -9.74 15.82
C THR A 190 -23.08 -10.93 15.32
N ALA A 191 -22.56 -11.74 16.26
CA ALA A 191 -21.83 -12.97 15.94
C ALA A 191 -22.62 -13.92 15.01
N GLU A 192 -23.88 -14.19 15.33
CA GLU A 192 -24.73 -15.11 14.57
C GLU A 192 -25.04 -14.59 13.16
N GLU A 193 -25.30 -13.29 13.03
CA GLU A 193 -25.48 -12.63 11.74
C GLU A 193 -24.21 -12.68 10.92
N ALA A 194 -23.05 -12.41 11.52
CA ALA A 194 -21.76 -12.41 10.83
C ALA A 194 -21.41 -13.80 10.28
N LYS A 195 -21.53 -14.86 11.10
CA LYS A 195 -21.29 -16.25 10.66
C LYS A 195 -22.19 -16.63 9.48
N THR A 196 -23.47 -16.34 9.60
CA THR A 196 -24.47 -16.72 8.58
C THR A 196 -24.32 -15.91 7.29
N LYS A 197 -24.11 -14.59 7.40
CA LYS A 197 -24.11 -13.67 6.25
C LYS A 197 -22.78 -13.67 5.49
N PHE A 198 -21.68 -13.84 6.20
CA PHE A 198 -20.34 -13.74 5.63
C PHE A 198 -19.65 -15.09 5.45
N TYR A 199 -20.33 -16.18 5.80
CA TYR A 199 -19.90 -17.57 5.63
C TYR A 199 -18.62 -17.90 6.40
N VAL A 200 -18.48 -17.32 7.59
CA VAL A 200 -17.29 -17.46 8.45
C VAL A 200 -17.57 -18.36 9.65
N ASP A 201 -16.52 -18.95 10.19
CA ASP A 201 -16.55 -19.87 11.34
C ASP A 201 -15.64 -19.38 12.47
N GLY A 202 -15.64 -20.07 13.62
CA GLY A 202 -14.82 -19.76 14.79
C GLY A 202 -15.51 -18.89 15.85
N ASP A 203 -14.73 -18.32 16.75
CA ASP A 203 -15.21 -17.55 17.91
C ASP A 203 -15.54 -16.08 17.56
N VAL A 204 -16.34 -15.91 16.50
CA VAL A 204 -16.78 -14.59 16.03
C VAL A 204 -17.60 -13.88 17.12
N GLN A 205 -17.21 -12.66 17.45
CA GLN A 205 -17.90 -11.78 18.42
C GLN A 205 -18.82 -10.76 17.73
N GLY A 206 -18.57 -10.48 16.45
CA GLY A 206 -19.38 -9.61 15.62
C GLY A 206 -18.61 -9.18 14.37
N ALA A 207 -19.22 -8.32 13.56
CA ALA A 207 -18.57 -7.80 12.36
C ALA A 207 -18.98 -6.36 12.04
N PHE A 208 -18.11 -5.67 11.30
CA PHE A 208 -18.39 -4.39 10.68
C PHE A 208 -18.37 -4.52 9.16
N SER A 209 -19.35 -3.93 8.47
CA SER A 209 -19.39 -3.87 7.00
C SER A 209 -19.48 -2.43 6.55
N TYR A 210 -18.77 -2.11 5.48
CA TYR A 210 -18.74 -0.79 4.84
C TYR A 210 -18.18 -0.92 3.41
N SER A 211 -18.24 0.15 2.63
CA SER A 211 -17.77 0.23 1.26
C SER A 211 -16.25 0.17 1.20
N ALA A 212 -15.78 -0.59 0.22
CA ALA A 212 -14.39 -0.84 -0.10
C ALA A 212 -14.32 -1.21 -1.59
N GLY A 213 -13.25 -1.89 -1.95
CA GLY A 213 -13.13 -2.53 -3.24
C GLY A 213 -11.95 -3.47 -3.32
N SER A 214 -11.79 -4.01 -4.51
CA SER A 214 -10.63 -4.80 -4.90
C SER A 214 -10.16 -4.36 -6.27
N VAL A 215 -8.85 -4.38 -6.50
CA VAL A 215 -8.22 -4.09 -7.79
C VAL A 215 -6.94 -4.89 -7.92
N ASN A 216 -6.65 -5.37 -9.13
CA ASN A 216 -5.31 -5.82 -9.47
C ASN A 216 -4.40 -4.59 -9.59
N ALA A 217 -3.74 -4.25 -8.49
CA ALA A 217 -2.92 -3.04 -8.37
C ALA A 217 -1.75 -2.99 -9.36
N TYR A 218 -1.21 -4.16 -9.75
CA TYR A 218 -0.22 -4.26 -10.82
C TYR A 218 -0.79 -3.78 -12.15
N LYS A 219 -1.89 -4.39 -12.61
CA LYS A 219 -2.56 -4.03 -13.86
C LYS A 219 -3.05 -2.57 -13.85
N PHE A 220 -3.52 -2.07 -12.71
CA PHE A 220 -3.93 -0.66 -12.57
C PHE A 220 -2.76 0.28 -12.86
N ALA A 221 -1.63 0.13 -12.15
CA ALA A 221 -0.48 0.99 -12.33
C ALA A 221 0.16 0.83 -13.73
N ILE A 222 0.18 -0.38 -14.30
CA ILE A 222 0.58 -0.62 -15.69
C ILE A 222 -0.33 0.14 -16.67
N GLY A 223 -1.64 0.12 -16.45
CA GLY A 223 -2.60 0.91 -17.23
C GLY A 223 -2.32 2.41 -17.16
N VAL A 224 -2.06 2.94 -15.96
CA VAL A 224 -1.66 4.35 -15.77
C VAL A 224 -0.37 4.66 -16.52
N LEU A 225 0.65 3.80 -16.43
CA LEU A 225 1.92 3.98 -17.13
C LEU A 225 1.75 3.99 -18.66
N ASN A 226 0.87 3.15 -19.21
CA ASN A 226 0.53 3.18 -20.64
C ASN A 226 -0.07 4.54 -21.05
N LEU A 227 -1.01 5.07 -20.27
CA LEU A 227 -1.58 6.40 -20.52
C LEU A 227 -0.49 7.50 -20.46
N CYS A 228 0.48 7.37 -19.55
CA CYS A 228 1.61 8.29 -19.49
C CYS A 228 2.54 8.16 -20.71
N LEU A 229 2.81 6.93 -21.17
CA LEU A 229 3.60 6.67 -22.38
C LEU A 229 2.94 7.27 -23.62
N ASP A 230 1.62 7.18 -23.73
CA ASP A 230 0.84 7.80 -24.82
C ASP A 230 0.97 9.35 -24.82
N LYS A 231 1.26 9.95 -23.66
CA LYS A 231 1.55 11.39 -23.50
C LYS A 231 3.05 11.74 -23.63
N GLY A 232 3.90 10.79 -24.05
CA GLY A 232 5.32 11.03 -24.30
C GLY A 232 6.24 10.90 -23.09
N MET A 233 5.77 10.32 -21.98
CA MET A 233 6.63 9.97 -20.85
C MET A 233 7.73 8.98 -21.27
N ASN A 234 8.94 9.13 -20.72
CA ASN A 234 10.03 8.20 -20.89
C ASN A 234 10.12 7.22 -19.69
N LEU A 235 9.86 5.93 -19.92
CA LEU A 235 9.99 4.88 -18.90
C LEU A 235 11.35 4.18 -19.03
N GLN A 236 12.07 4.02 -17.92
CA GLN A 236 13.35 3.31 -17.85
C GLN A 236 13.30 2.25 -16.75
N THR A 237 12.87 1.04 -17.12
CA THR A 237 12.95 -0.13 -16.23
C THR A 237 14.38 -0.69 -16.18
N HIS A 238 14.64 -1.55 -15.19
CA HIS A 238 15.96 -2.15 -14.95
C HIS A 238 17.07 -1.08 -14.90
N THR A 239 16.75 0.03 -14.22
CA THR A 239 17.58 1.24 -14.11
C THR A 239 17.57 1.69 -12.65
N PRO A 240 18.23 0.93 -11.74
CA PRO A 240 18.30 1.29 -10.34
C PRO A 240 19.03 2.62 -10.18
N VAL A 241 18.38 3.56 -9.48
CA VAL A 241 19.03 4.79 -9.02
C VAL A 241 19.90 4.42 -7.82
N GLN A 242 21.20 4.65 -7.95
CA GLN A 242 22.19 4.33 -6.92
C GLN A 242 22.44 5.50 -5.96
N GLU A 243 22.36 6.72 -6.48
CA GLU A 243 22.68 7.93 -5.74
C GLU A 243 21.94 9.13 -6.33
N ILE A 244 21.64 10.11 -5.47
CA ILE A 244 21.16 11.43 -5.87
C ILE A 244 22.08 12.49 -5.26
N SER A 245 22.38 13.52 -6.02
CA SER A 245 23.16 14.67 -5.54
C SER A 245 22.62 15.96 -6.14
N SER A 246 22.80 17.08 -5.45
CA SER A 246 22.45 18.40 -5.95
C SER A 246 23.70 19.25 -6.13
N THR A 247 23.78 19.98 -7.24
CA THR A 247 24.76 21.06 -7.37
C THR A 247 24.09 22.34 -6.90
N ALA A 248 24.37 22.76 -5.67
CA ALA A 248 24.07 24.12 -5.25
C ALA A 248 25.01 25.07 -6.01
N THR A 249 24.55 25.63 -7.13
CA THR A 249 25.26 26.74 -7.75
C THR A 249 25.08 27.94 -6.84
N SER A 250 26.18 28.32 -6.16
CA SER A 250 26.47 29.59 -5.48
C SER A 250 25.33 30.61 -5.42
N SER A 251 25.04 31.09 -4.21
CA SER A 251 24.18 32.20 -3.71
C SER A 251 23.41 33.18 -4.64
N ASP A 252 23.65 33.22 -5.94
CA ASP A 252 23.07 34.15 -6.92
C ASP A 252 22.19 33.46 -8.00
N GLN A 253 22.02 32.13 -8.01
CA GLN A 253 21.04 31.47 -8.87
C GLN A 253 20.02 30.64 -8.08
N ASN A 254 18.77 31.07 -8.18
CA ASN A 254 17.59 30.59 -7.47
C ASN A 254 17.11 29.21 -7.97
N THR A 255 17.99 28.29 -8.38
CA THR A 255 17.63 27.01 -9.01
C THR A 255 18.60 25.88 -8.63
N SER A 256 18.13 24.89 -7.87
CA SER A 256 18.86 23.64 -7.66
C SER A 256 18.68 22.70 -8.85
N THR A 257 19.76 22.07 -9.30
CA THR A 257 19.70 20.97 -10.27
C THR A 257 20.17 19.69 -9.59
N TRP A 258 19.34 18.66 -9.67
CA TRP A 258 19.61 17.31 -9.18
C TRP A 258 20.27 16.47 -10.26
N THR A 259 21.26 15.67 -9.86
CA THR A 259 21.88 14.62 -10.66
C THR A 259 21.48 13.28 -10.05
N VAL A 260 20.90 12.42 -10.88
CA VAL A 260 20.45 11.08 -10.53
C VAL A 260 21.39 10.08 -11.20
N THR A 261 22.11 9.31 -10.40
CA THR A 261 23.16 8.40 -10.86
C THR A 261 22.66 6.97 -10.95
N THR A 262 22.95 6.31 -12.06
CA THR A 262 22.60 4.90 -12.34
C THR A 262 23.78 4.22 -13.03
N GLU A 263 23.79 2.89 -13.10
CA GLU A 263 24.79 2.15 -13.90
C GLU A 263 24.73 2.45 -15.40
N ARG A 264 23.59 2.97 -15.87
CA ARG A 264 23.37 3.37 -17.27
C ARG A 264 23.73 4.84 -17.53
N GLY A 265 24.38 5.49 -16.56
CA GLY A 265 24.77 6.90 -16.59
C GLY A 265 23.85 7.78 -15.76
N GLU A 266 23.99 9.09 -15.98
CA GLU A 266 23.33 10.13 -15.19
C GLU A 266 22.19 10.81 -15.96
N ILE A 267 21.14 11.20 -15.22
CA ILE A 267 20.09 12.11 -15.69
C ILE A 267 20.00 13.31 -14.75
N LYS A 268 19.92 14.51 -15.33
CA LYS A 268 19.75 15.77 -14.59
C LYS A 268 18.31 16.25 -14.61
N THR A 269 17.87 16.85 -13.50
CA THR A 269 16.51 17.40 -13.38
C THR A 269 16.44 18.57 -12.41
N PRO A 270 15.60 19.59 -12.66
CA PRO A 270 15.25 20.58 -11.64
C PRO A 270 14.22 20.03 -10.63
N ASN A 271 13.43 19.01 -11.01
CA ASN A 271 12.42 18.37 -10.16
C ASN A 271 12.67 16.87 -10.05
N LEU A 272 13.14 16.43 -8.88
CA LEU A 272 13.36 15.04 -8.53
C LEU A 272 12.28 14.59 -7.54
N ILE A 273 11.53 13.55 -7.90
CA ILE A 273 10.41 13.04 -7.09
C ILE A 273 10.70 11.61 -6.64
N LEU A 274 10.80 11.40 -5.33
CA LEU A 274 11.02 10.09 -4.72
C LEU A 274 9.67 9.43 -4.40
N ALA A 275 9.29 8.44 -5.21
CA ALA A 275 8.12 7.57 -5.01
C ALA A 275 8.55 6.14 -4.65
N THR A 276 9.65 6.02 -3.90
CA THR A 276 10.38 4.77 -3.61
C THR A 276 9.87 4.01 -2.38
N ASN A 277 8.86 4.54 -1.69
CA ASN A 277 8.24 3.93 -0.51
C ASN A 277 9.25 3.45 0.55
N ALA A 278 9.45 2.15 0.72
CA ALA A 278 10.37 1.56 1.70
C ALA A 278 11.85 1.85 1.40
N TYR A 279 12.19 2.03 0.13
CA TYR A 279 13.56 2.16 -0.33
C TYR A 279 14.10 3.60 -0.23
N THR A 280 13.27 4.54 0.23
CA THR A 280 13.58 5.97 0.25
C THR A 280 14.85 6.31 1.03
N ALA A 281 15.10 5.65 2.16
CA ALA A 281 16.30 5.93 2.97
C ALA A 281 17.62 5.57 2.27
N HIS A 282 17.58 4.73 1.22
CA HIS A 282 18.75 4.45 0.38
C HIS A 282 19.20 5.71 -0.37
N LEU A 283 18.25 6.47 -0.93
CA LEU A 283 18.52 7.69 -1.71
C LEU A 283 18.55 8.96 -0.84
N LEU A 284 17.82 8.95 0.27
CA LEU A 284 17.73 10.08 1.19
C LEU A 284 18.04 9.62 2.62
N PRO A 285 19.34 9.51 2.99
CA PRO A 285 19.77 8.91 4.26
C PRO A 285 19.14 9.50 5.52
N ARG A 286 18.72 10.78 5.50
CA ARG A 286 17.99 11.42 6.61
C ARG A 286 16.63 10.78 6.91
N MET A 287 16.12 9.93 6.01
CA MET A 287 14.90 9.14 6.21
C MET A 287 15.16 7.79 6.88
N GLN A 288 16.42 7.41 7.12
CA GLN A 288 16.76 6.23 7.92
C GLN A 288 16.10 6.38 9.30
N THR A 289 15.58 5.26 9.83
CA THR A 289 14.73 5.19 11.04
C THR A 289 13.39 5.94 10.98
N LYS A 290 13.13 6.77 9.96
CA LYS A 290 11.84 7.45 9.76
C LYS A 290 10.89 6.67 8.90
N ILE A 291 11.42 6.03 7.85
CA ILE A 291 10.74 5.04 7.02
C ILE A 291 11.51 3.73 7.17
N VAL A 292 10.89 2.74 7.80
CA VAL A 292 11.47 1.42 8.03
C VAL A 292 10.85 0.42 7.05
N PRO A 293 11.66 -0.30 6.26
CA PRO A 293 11.17 -1.42 5.46
C PRO A 293 10.50 -2.49 6.33
N LEU A 294 9.35 -3.01 5.91
CA LEU A 294 8.69 -4.16 6.52
C LEU A 294 8.32 -5.15 5.42
N ARG A 295 8.81 -6.38 5.53
CA ARG A 295 8.39 -7.44 4.62
C ARG A 295 7.05 -8.01 5.05
N GLY A 296 6.07 -7.95 4.15
CA GLY A 296 4.85 -8.72 4.24
C GLY A 296 4.96 -9.99 3.40
N GLN A 297 4.16 -11.00 3.74
CA GLN A 297 4.01 -12.23 2.98
C GLN A 297 2.53 -12.46 2.66
N ILE A 298 2.27 -13.00 1.48
CA ILE A 298 0.94 -13.18 0.92
C ILE A 298 0.90 -14.55 0.22
N THR A 299 -0.25 -15.21 0.31
CA THR A 299 -0.54 -16.45 -0.43
C THR A 299 -1.81 -16.28 -1.27
N ALA A 300 -1.90 -17.00 -2.37
CA ALA A 300 -3.12 -17.14 -3.16
C ALA A 300 -3.59 -18.59 -3.06
N HIS A 301 -4.82 -18.80 -2.64
CA HIS A 301 -5.41 -20.11 -2.41
C HIS A 301 -6.50 -20.39 -3.42
N LYS A 302 -6.52 -21.60 -3.97
CA LYS A 302 -7.65 -22.11 -4.73
C LYS A 302 -8.77 -22.53 -3.77
N GLN A 303 -10.02 -22.23 -4.11
CA GLN A 303 -11.19 -22.75 -3.40
C GLN A 303 -11.26 -24.28 -3.47
N SER A 304 -11.76 -24.90 -2.40
CA SER A 304 -12.13 -26.32 -2.43
C SER A 304 -13.29 -26.57 -3.41
N GLU A 305 -13.43 -27.82 -3.89
CA GLU A 305 -14.55 -28.18 -4.75
C GLU A 305 -15.90 -27.94 -4.06
N ALA A 306 -15.99 -28.26 -2.76
CA ALA A 306 -17.20 -28.02 -1.96
C ALA A 306 -17.58 -26.55 -1.94
N TYR A 307 -16.62 -25.65 -1.68
CA TYR A 307 -16.87 -24.22 -1.64
C TYR A 307 -17.16 -23.62 -3.02
N SER A 308 -16.48 -24.09 -4.07
CA SER A 308 -16.76 -23.64 -5.44
C SER A 308 -18.20 -23.97 -5.88
N LYS A 309 -18.81 -25.05 -5.37
CA LYS A 309 -20.22 -25.39 -5.63
C LYS A 309 -21.19 -24.47 -4.90
N LEU A 310 -20.86 -24.05 -3.67
CA LEU A 310 -21.66 -23.12 -2.88
C LEU A 310 -21.56 -21.69 -3.38
N HIS A 311 -20.37 -21.29 -3.83
CA HIS A 311 -20.06 -19.94 -4.32
C HIS A 311 -19.44 -19.99 -5.72
N PRO A 312 -20.19 -20.42 -6.76
CA PRO A 312 -19.64 -20.61 -8.11
C PRO A 312 -19.17 -19.32 -8.80
N LYS A 313 -19.48 -18.16 -8.22
CA LYS A 313 -19.00 -16.85 -8.66
C LYS A 313 -17.96 -16.24 -7.73
N GLY A 314 -17.45 -16.99 -6.75
CA GLY A 314 -16.60 -16.49 -5.66
C GLY A 314 -17.36 -15.68 -4.62
N LEU A 315 -16.68 -15.33 -3.52
CA LEU A 315 -17.24 -14.50 -2.46
C LEU A 315 -17.35 -13.04 -2.93
N PRO A 316 -18.45 -12.32 -2.62
CA PRO A 316 -18.76 -11.03 -3.21
C PRO A 316 -18.10 -9.83 -2.52
N GLY A 317 -17.48 -10.01 -1.36
CA GLY A 317 -16.81 -8.94 -0.62
C GLY A 317 -15.34 -9.25 -0.35
N THR A 318 -14.68 -8.32 0.29
CA THR A 318 -13.34 -8.52 0.88
C THR A 318 -13.47 -8.70 2.39
N TYR A 319 -12.44 -9.24 3.03
CA TYR A 319 -12.51 -9.60 4.44
C TYR A 319 -11.29 -9.09 5.19
N SER A 320 -11.46 -8.84 6.48
CA SER A 320 -10.36 -8.80 7.43
C SER A 320 -10.72 -9.61 8.66
N MET A 321 -9.88 -10.56 9.01
CA MET A 321 -10.04 -11.39 10.20
C MET A 321 -9.24 -10.78 11.31
N MET A 322 -9.92 -10.29 12.34
CA MET A 322 -9.36 -9.39 13.34
C MET A 322 -9.30 -10.05 14.71
N TYR A 323 -8.15 -9.97 15.36
CA TYR A 323 -7.86 -10.55 16.66
C TYR A 323 -6.95 -9.60 17.46
N PRO A 324 -6.73 -9.83 18.77
CA PRO A 324 -6.07 -8.84 19.63
C PRO A 324 -4.67 -8.41 19.16
N THR A 325 -3.91 -9.33 18.57
CA THR A 325 -2.53 -9.09 18.14
C THR A 325 -2.40 -8.68 16.66
N GLY A 326 -3.50 -8.56 15.91
CA GLY A 326 -3.43 -8.17 14.51
C GLY A 326 -4.62 -8.57 13.66
N TYR A 327 -4.34 -8.74 12.37
CA TYR A 327 -5.35 -9.15 11.40
C TYR A 327 -4.73 -9.80 10.16
N GLU A 328 -5.50 -10.66 9.52
CA GLU A 328 -5.33 -11.00 8.11
C GLU A 328 -6.29 -10.19 7.25
N TYR A 329 -5.85 -9.82 6.06
CA TYR A 329 -6.76 -9.39 5.00
C TYR A 329 -6.94 -10.52 3.99
N MET A 330 -8.14 -10.62 3.43
CA MET A 330 -8.45 -11.60 2.40
C MET A 330 -9.25 -10.96 1.28
N ILE A 331 -8.80 -11.18 0.05
CA ILE A 331 -9.39 -10.63 -1.17
C ILE A 331 -9.77 -11.82 -2.05
N PRO A 332 -11.03 -12.25 -1.99
CA PRO A 332 -11.59 -13.18 -2.97
C PRO A 332 -11.57 -12.58 -4.38
N ARG A 333 -11.37 -13.43 -5.38
CA ARG A 333 -11.43 -13.09 -6.81
C ARG A 333 -12.72 -13.63 -7.42
N PRO A 334 -13.85 -12.91 -7.29
CA PRO A 334 -15.10 -13.38 -7.87
C PRO A 334 -15.10 -13.30 -9.40
N SER A 335 -16.13 -13.87 -10.01
CA SER A 335 -16.37 -13.76 -11.46
C SER A 335 -16.40 -12.29 -11.87
N HIS A 336 -15.52 -11.91 -12.79
CA HIS A 336 -15.39 -10.56 -13.33
C HIS A 336 -14.85 -10.64 -14.77
N PRO A 337 -15.21 -9.73 -15.69
CA PRO A 337 -14.75 -9.78 -17.09
C PRO A 337 -13.24 -9.85 -17.27
N ASP A 338 -12.49 -9.16 -16.39
CA ASP A 338 -11.02 -9.12 -16.42
C ASP A 338 -10.34 -10.29 -15.67
N VAL A 339 -11.10 -11.16 -15.00
CA VAL A 339 -10.56 -12.27 -14.21
C VAL A 339 -10.59 -13.54 -15.07
N PRO A 340 -9.44 -14.22 -15.27
CA PRO A 340 -9.40 -15.51 -15.94
C PRO A 340 -10.26 -16.55 -15.22
N SER A 341 -11.04 -17.32 -15.98
CA SER A 341 -12.06 -18.24 -15.45
C SER A 341 -11.51 -19.27 -14.45
N GLU A 342 -10.27 -19.70 -14.64
CA GLU A 342 -9.55 -20.68 -13.85
C GLU A 342 -9.03 -20.13 -12.51
N LEU A 343 -9.06 -18.81 -12.34
CA LEU A 343 -8.70 -18.10 -11.12
C LEU A 343 -9.92 -17.56 -10.36
N VAL A 344 -11.13 -17.71 -10.92
CA VAL A 344 -12.37 -17.36 -10.22
C VAL A 344 -12.50 -18.21 -8.97
N GLY A 345 -12.76 -17.53 -7.85
CA GLY A 345 -12.85 -18.13 -6.53
C GLY A 345 -11.54 -18.12 -5.74
N ASP A 346 -10.40 -17.81 -6.35
CA ASP A 346 -9.15 -17.71 -5.61
C ASP A 346 -9.27 -16.70 -4.46
N ILE A 347 -8.63 -16.98 -3.33
CA ILE A 347 -8.50 -16.04 -2.20
C ILE A 347 -7.06 -15.64 -2.06
N VAL A 348 -6.80 -14.34 -2.16
CA VAL A 348 -5.51 -13.75 -1.84
C VAL A 348 -5.51 -13.32 -0.39
N ILE A 349 -4.59 -13.84 0.41
CA ILE A 349 -4.51 -13.62 1.84
C ILE A 349 -3.12 -13.17 2.26
N GLY A 350 -3.05 -12.09 3.02
CA GLY A 350 -1.82 -11.61 3.63
C GLY A 350 -2.07 -11.14 5.06
N GLY A 351 -0.99 -11.04 5.82
CA GLY A 351 -1.07 -10.87 7.28
C GLY A 351 -0.03 -11.76 7.96
N GLY A 352 -0.43 -12.43 9.04
CA GLY A 352 0.42 -13.41 9.73
C GLY A 352 1.56 -12.82 10.57
N LEU A 353 1.84 -11.52 10.45
CA LEU A 353 2.88 -10.85 11.24
C LEU A 353 2.66 -11.01 12.76
N GLY A 354 1.40 -10.88 13.22
CA GLY A 354 1.04 -11.06 14.63
C GLY A 354 1.06 -12.52 15.11
N ALA A 355 1.22 -13.48 14.20
CA ALA A 355 1.39 -14.90 14.54
C ALA A 355 2.88 -15.31 14.63
N LEU A 356 3.80 -14.46 14.17
CA LEU A 356 5.24 -14.68 14.27
C LEU A 356 5.78 -14.36 15.67
N GLU A 357 6.93 -14.94 16.00
CA GLU A 357 7.65 -14.62 17.21
C GLU A 357 7.91 -13.10 17.34
N ASN A 358 7.67 -12.55 18.53
CA ASN A 358 7.83 -11.12 18.81
C ASN A 358 7.09 -10.22 17.81
N GLU A 359 5.91 -10.67 17.34
CA GLU A 359 5.05 -9.94 16.39
C GLU A 359 5.78 -9.58 15.09
N GLY A 360 6.65 -10.49 14.63
CA GLY A 360 7.38 -10.35 13.38
C GLY A 360 8.47 -9.29 13.43
N LEU A 361 9.06 -9.02 14.60
CA LEU A 361 10.22 -8.13 14.76
C LEU A 361 11.34 -8.41 13.72
N SER A 362 11.51 -9.67 13.34
CA SER A 362 12.48 -10.15 12.33
C SER A 362 12.18 -9.66 10.89
N GLU A 363 10.99 -9.14 10.62
CA GLU A 363 10.56 -8.66 9.31
C GLU A 363 10.75 -7.14 9.14
N PHE A 364 11.05 -6.41 10.21
CA PHE A 364 11.34 -4.96 10.15
C PHE A 364 12.78 -4.69 9.73
N GLY A 365 13.05 -3.65 8.96
CA GLY A 365 14.37 -3.31 8.44
C GLY A 365 14.87 -4.24 7.34
N THR A 366 14.03 -5.15 6.82
CA THR A 366 14.40 -6.03 5.70
C THR A 366 13.91 -5.49 4.37
N THR A 367 14.80 -5.48 3.38
CA THR A 367 14.53 -5.19 1.97
C THR A 367 14.58 -6.44 1.10
N ASP A 368 14.87 -7.61 1.70
CA ASP A 368 15.01 -8.87 0.98
C ASP A 368 13.65 -9.55 0.75
N ASP A 369 13.11 -9.33 -0.44
CA ASP A 369 11.92 -9.99 -0.98
C ASP A 369 12.24 -11.21 -1.86
N SER A 370 13.46 -11.77 -1.76
CA SER A 370 13.87 -13.00 -2.48
C SER A 370 13.59 -14.30 -1.71
N VAL A 371 13.21 -14.18 -0.44
CA VAL A 371 12.95 -15.33 0.44
C VAL A 371 11.59 -15.22 1.11
N LEU A 372 11.08 -16.38 1.53
CA LEU A 372 9.89 -16.52 2.35
C LEU A 372 10.28 -16.76 3.82
N ASN A 373 9.43 -16.33 4.75
CA ASN A 373 9.53 -16.74 6.16
C ASN A 373 8.69 -18.01 6.36
N GLY A 374 9.34 -19.13 6.74
CA GLY A 374 8.69 -20.45 6.84
C GLY A 374 7.63 -20.56 7.94
N GLU A 375 7.77 -19.84 9.05
CA GLU A 375 6.73 -19.78 10.09
C GLU A 375 5.49 -19.05 9.56
N ASN A 376 5.69 -17.95 8.84
CA ASN A 376 4.60 -17.21 8.22
C ASN A 376 3.94 -18.03 7.10
N SER A 377 4.72 -18.80 6.33
CA SER A 377 4.19 -19.71 5.31
C SER A 377 3.26 -20.75 5.94
N THR A 378 3.72 -21.42 6.99
CA THR A 378 2.91 -22.42 7.71
C THR A 378 1.58 -21.80 8.16
N TYR A 379 1.65 -20.63 8.78
CA TYR A 379 0.45 -19.90 9.22
C TYR A 379 -0.51 -19.56 8.07
N LEU A 380 -0.01 -18.92 7.00
CA LEU A 380 -0.83 -18.47 5.88
C LEU A 380 -1.43 -19.65 5.09
N HIS A 381 -0.76 -20.80 5.06
CA HIS A 381 -1.26 -22.01 4.41
C HIS A 381 -2.45 -22.62 5.17
N GLU A 382 -2.46 -22.51 6.49
CA GLU A 382 -3.46 -23.16 7.36
C GLU A 382 -4.64 -22.24 7.72
N CYS A 383 -4.42 -20.93 7.79
CA CYS A 383 -5.38 -20.00 8.39
C CYS A 383 -6.73 -19.91 7.65
N VAL A 384 -6.80 -20.21 6.35
CA VAL A 384 -8.07 -20.13 5.61
C VAL A 384 -9.11 -21.12 6.15
N GLY A 385 -8.69 -22.33 6.54
CA GLY A 385 -9.58 -23.32 7.16
C GLY A 385 -10.08 -22.91 8.54
N ARG A 386 -9.32 -22.08 9.27
CA ARG A 386 -9.74 -21.51 10.57
C ARG A 386 -10.94 -20.57 10.42
N TYR A 387 -10.98 -19.82 9.33
CA TYR A 387 -11.95 -18.74 9.16
C TYR A 387 -13.19 -19.13 8.36
N PHE A 388 -13.08 -20.13 7.48
CA PHE A 388 -14.20 -20.62 6.66
C PHE A 388 -14.53 -22.10 6.93
N GLY A 389 -13.94 -22.70 7.96
CA GLY A 389 -14.19 -24.09 8.33
C GLY A 389 -13.38 -25.12 7.51
N PRO A 390 -13.42 -26.40 7.92
CA PRO A 390 -12.53 -27.45 7.42
C PRO A 390 -12.78 -27.81 5.94
N ASP A 391 -14.00 -27.60 5.45
CA ASP A 391 -14.36 -27.88 4.06
C ASP A 391 -13.77 -26.86 3.07
N TRP A 392 -13.25 -25.74 3.56
CA TRP A 392 -12.44 -24.81 2.75
C TRP A 392 -11.01 -25.34 2.53
N GLY A 393 -10.47 -26.12 3.48
CA GLY A 393 -9.02 -26.33 3.67
C GLY A 393 -8.42 -27.65 3.18
N LYS A 394 -9.00 -28.36 2.21
CA LYS A 394 -8.37 -29.57 1.61
C LYS A 394 -8.37 -29.59 0.07
N GLY A 395 -8.48 -28.43 -0.57
CA GLY A 395 -8.23 -28.32 -2.01
C GLY A 395 -6.73 -28.30 -2.32
N ASP A 396 -6.34 -28.75 -3.50
CA ASP A 396 -4.95 -28.83 -3.98
C ASP A 396 -4.24 -27.46 -4.06
N GLY A 397 -3.83 -26.94 -2.90
CA GLY A 397 -2.63 -26.12 -2.73
C GLY A 397 -2.80 -24.61 -2.87
N VAL A 398 -2.05 -23.91 -2.03
CA VAL A 398 -1.55 -22.56 -2.32
C VAL A 398 -1.04 -22.53 -3.76
N ARG A 399 -1.61 -21.66 -4.59
CA ARG A 399 -1.21 -21.47 -6.00
C ARG A 399 0.13 -20.77 -6.10
N MET A 400 0.31 -19.76 -5.25
CA MET A 400 1.51 -18.96 -5.20
C MET A 400 1.64 -18.31 -3.83
N GLU A 401 2.88 -18.12 -3.43
CA GLU A 401 3.26 -17.42 -2.22
C GLU A 401 4.37 -16.44 -2.56
N TRP A 402 4.29 -15.23 -2.02
CA TRP A 402 5.26 -14.19 -2.31
C TRP A 402 5.39 -13.20 -1.16
N THR A 403 6.48 -12.45 -1.17
CA THR A 403 6.75 -11.37 -0.21
C THR A 403 6.74 -10.01 -0.89
N GLY A 404 6.52 -8.94 -0.13
CA GLY A 404 6.61 -7.56 -0.63
C GLY A 404 7.07 -6.61 0.47
N ILE A 405 7.80 -5.56 0.10
CA ILE A 405 8.41 -4.63 1.07
C ILE A 405 7.58 -3.35 1.16
N MET A 406 7.04 -3.08 2.36
CA MET A 406 6.29 -1.87 2.70
C MET A 406 7.21 -0.87 3.41
N GLY A 407 6.94 0.44 3.27
CA GLY A 407 7.59 1.47 4.08
C GLY A 407 6.66 1.86 5.22
N ILE A 408 7.11 1.65 6.46
CA ILE A 408 6.37 2.01 7.68
C ILE A 408 7.01 3.23 8.32
N THR A 409 6.21 4.24 8.65
CA THR A 409 6.66 5.47 9.30
C THR A 409 6.50 5.40 10.81
N GLY A 410 7.28 6.19 11.54
CA GLY A 410 7.21 6.25 13.00
C GLY A 410 5.89 6.80 13.55
N ASP A 411 5.19 7.61 12.76
CA ASP A 411 3.91 8.25 13.13
C ASP A 411 2.69 7.62 12.45
N GLY A 412 2.87 6.60 11.61
CA GLY A 412 1.79 5.91 10.91
C GLY A 412 1.18 6.69 9.73
N LEU A 413 1.75 7.84 9.34
CA LEU A 413 1.29 8.65 8.20
C LEU A 413 2.37 8.75 7.11
N PRO A 414 2.01 8.82 5.81
CA PRO A 414 3.01 8.97 4.75
C PRO A 414 3.64 10.36 4.75
N PHE A 415 4.79 10.48 4.09
CA PHE A 415 5.46 11.75 3.81
C PHE A 415 5.16 12.17 2.37
N VAL A 416 4.52 13.33 2.19
CA VAL A 416 4.06 13.81 0.89
C VAL A 416 4.37 15.30 0.72
N GLY A 417 5.06 15.67 -0.37
CA GLY A 417 5.30 17.05 -0.77
C GLY A 417 6.77 17.41 -0.94
N PRO A 418 7.13 18.71 -0.88
CA PRO A 418 8.52 19.16 -1.02
C PRO A 418 9.34 18.75 0.20
N VAL A 419 10.59 18.38 -0.01
CA VAL A 419 11.53 18.05 1.07
C VAL A 419 12.13 19.37 1.61
N PRO A 420 11.98 19.69 2.91
CA PRO A 420 12.51 20.92 3.48
C PRO A 420 14.01 21.06 3.27
N ASP A 421 14.43 22.30 2.99
CA ASP A 421 15.79 22.73 2.63
C ASP A 421 16.40 22.11 1.35
N GLU A 422 15.66 21.26 0.64
CA GLU A 422 16.13 20.54 -0.53
C GLU A 422 15.31 20.95 -1.77
N ARG A 423 15.55 22.17 -2.25
CA ARG A 423 14.76 22.71 -3.36
C ARG A 423 14.76 21.78 -4.58
N GLY A 424 13.58 21.54 -5.14
CA GLY A 424 13.39 20.66 -6.30
C GLY A 424 13.35 19.17 -5.94
N LEU A 425 13.55 18.80 -4.68
CA LEU A 425 13.34 17.45 -4.18
C LEU A 425 11.93 17.30 -3.59
N TRP A 426 11.22 16.28 -4.05
CA TRP A 426 9.86 15.96 -3.63
C TRP A 426 9.81 14.50 -3.21
N MET A 427 8.87 14.16 -2.33
CA MET A 427 8.72 12.80 -1.85
C MET A 427 7.24 12.45 -1.65
N SER A 428 6.90 11.19 -1.97
CA SER A 428 5.61 10.57 -1.70
C SER A 428 5.85 9.11 -1.30
N ALA A 429 6.06 8.86 -0.01
CA ALA A 429 6.59 7.59 0.50
C ALA A 429 6.14 7.27 1.94
N GLY A 430 6.30 6.00 2.34
CA GLY A 430 6.03 5.55 3.71
C GLY A 430 4.54 5.31 3.96
N PHE A 431 3.87 4.58 3.08
CA PHE A 431 2.41 4.43 3.13
C PHE A 431 1.88 3.43 4.15
N ASN A 432 2.70 2.85 5.04
CA ASN A 432 2.24 2.05 6.19
C ASN A 432 1.38 0.82 5.83
N GLY A 433 1.57 0.25 4.64
CA GLY A 433 0.69 -0.81 4.12
C GLY A 433 -0.71 -0.34 3.66
N HIS A 434 -0.97 0.97 3.68
CA HIS A 434 -2.23 1.65 3.32
C HIS A 434 -2.14 2.42 1.99
N GLY A 435 -1.17 2.09 1.13
CA GLY A 435 -0.95 2.81 -0.14
C GLY A 435 -2.14 2.78 -1.10
N MET A 436 -2.92 1.70 -1.11
CA MET A 436 -4.11 1.57 -1.97
C MET A 436 -5.23 2.56 -1.63
N VAL A 437 -5.18 3.19 -0.46
CA VAL A 437 -6.17 4.20 -0.01
C VAL A 437 -5.58 5.59 0.22
N MET A 438 -4.31 5.82 -0.11
CA MET A 438 -3.70 7.14 0.05
C MET A 438 -2.94 7.62 -1.18
N CYS A 439 -2.32 6.72 -1.96
CA CYS A 439 -1.36 7.11 -3.00
C CYS A 439 -1.94 8.02 -4.08
N LEU A 440 -3.20 7.83 -4.49
CA LEU A 440 -3.81 8.57 -5.59
C LEU A 440 -4.04 10.03 -5.19
N LYS A 441 -4.69 10.25 -4.04
CA LYS A 441 -4.91 11.60 -3.51
C LYS A 441 -3.61 12.24 -3.01
N SER A 442 -2.65 11.46 -2.51
CA SER A 442 -1.30 11.98 -2.20
C SER A 442 -0.55 12.43 -3.47
N ALA A 443 -0.66 11.70 -4.57
CA ALA A 443 -0.07 12.08 -5.85
C ALA A 443 -0.72 13.35 -6.42
N GLU A 444 -2.03 13.49 -6.30
CA GLU A 444 -2.77 14.70 -6.67
C GLU A 444 -2.30 15.91 -5.86
N ALA A 445 -2.25 15.80 -4.53
CA ALA A 445 -1.77 16.87 -3.65
C ALA A 445 -0.30 17.25 -3.97
N LEU A 446 0.58 16.26 -4.19
CA LEU A 446 1.96 16.52 -4.58
C LEU A 446 2.04 17.28 -5.91
N THR A 447 1.22 16.89 -6.89
CA THR A 447 1.17 17.54 -8.20
C THR A 447 0.70 18.99 -8.07
N HIS A 448 -0.32 19.28 -7.27
CA HIS A 448 -0.75 20.65 -6.98
C HIS A 448 0.41 21.50 -6.42
N MET A 449 1.09 21.01 -5.38
CA MET A 449 2.23 21.72 -4.79
C MET A 449 3.39 21.90 -5.77
N LEU A 450 3.66 20.90 -6.61
CA LEU A 450 4.71 20.93 -7.63
C LEU A 450 4.48 22.02 -8.68
N PHE A 451 3.22 22.32 -9.00
CA PHE A 451 2.83 23.38 -9.93
C PHE A 451 2.59 24.74 -9.26
N GLY A 452 2.83 24.85 -7.94
CA GLY A 452 2.78 26.10 -7.20
C GLY A 452 1.43 26.46 -6.61
N ASP A 453 0.44 25.56 -6.69
CA ASP A 453 -0.87 25.76 -6.05
C ASP A 453 -0.67 25.76 -4.52
N ALA A 454 -1.23 26.75 -3.82
CA ALA A 454 -1.08 26.82 -2.37
C ALA A 454 -1.87 25.70 -1.67
N PRO A 455 -1.37 25.09 -0.57
CA PRO A 455 -2.12 24.06 0.16
C PRO A 455 -3.53 24.49 0.60
N ASP A 456 -3.73 25.79 0.85
CA ASP A 456 -5.04 26.35 1.21
C ASP A 456 -6.05 26.32 0.05
N GLU A 457 -5.59 26.14 -1.19
CA GLU A 457 -6.44 25.96 -2.38
C GLU A 457 -7.02 24.54 -2.48
N PHE A 458 -6.49 23.57 -1.72
CA PHE A 458 -6.98 22.19 -1.67
C PHE A 458 -7.07 21.67 -0.22
N ASP A 459 -8.00 22.25 0.53
CA ASP A 459 -8.20 22.04 1.97
C ASP A 459 -8.54 20.60 2.41
N TRP A 460 -8.92 19.73 1.46
CA TRP A 460 -9.16 18.31 1.67
C TRP A 460 -7.90 17.53 2.05
N PHE A 461 -6.70 18.04 1.76
CA PHE A 461 -5.46 17.35 2.06
C PHE A 461 -5.06 17.53 3.54
N PRO A 462 -4.78 16.44 4.28
CA PRO A 462 -4.39 16.56 5.68
C PRO A 462 -2.97 17.14 5.82
N GLU A 463 -2.83 18.08 6.75
CA GLU A 463 -1.56 18.76 7.01
C GLU A 463 -0.51 17.82 7.60
N SER A 464 -0.95 16.81 8.35
CA SER A 464 -0.14 15.78 9.00
C SER A 464 0.59 14.87 8.00
N LEU A 465 0.14 14.80 6.75
CA LEU A 465 0.82 14.07 5.67
C LEU A 465 1.96 14.89 5.04
N ARG A 466 1.98 16.22 5.24
CA ARG A 466 3.03 17.10 4.68
C ARG A 466 4.38 16.82 5.33
N ILE A 467 5.43 17.13 4.58
CA ILE A 467 6.80 17.07 5.06
C ILE A 467 7.14 18.45 5.63
N THR A 468 7.41 18.51 6.93
CA THR A 468 7.88 19.72 7.61
C THR A 468 9.20 19.42 8.31
N GLU A 469 10.03 20.44 8.56
CA GLU A 469 11.27 20.29 9.34
C GLU A 469 10.98 19.64 10.69
N LYS A 470 10.00 20.18 11.42
CA LYS A 470 9.54 19.65 12.70
C LYS A 470 9.22 18.15 12.61
N ARG A 471 8.43 17.74 11.61
CA ARG A 471 8.05 16.33 11.46
C ARG A 471 9.25 15.46 11.13
N LEU A 472 10.16 15.94 10.29
CA LEU A 472 11.39 15.21 9.99
C LEU A 472 12.28 15.09 11.23
N ASP A 473 12.35 16.08 12.10
CA ASP A 473 13.17 15.99 13.32
C ASP A 473 12.54 15.07 14.37
N GLU A 474 11.22 15.13 14.54
CA GLU A 474 10.51 14.42 15.61
C GLU A 474 10.19 12.95 15.26
N VAL A 475 9.93 12.63 13.99
CA VAL A 475 9.54 11.27 13.60
C VAL A 475 10.75 10.33 13.69
N CYS A 476 10.61 9.32 14.55
CA CYS A 476 11.52 8.19 14.64
C CYS A 476 10.69 6.93 14.89
N PHE A 477 11.01 5.85 14.20
CA PHE A 477 10.28 4.59 14.33
C PHE A 477 10.58 3.91 15.66
N GLN A 478 9.57 3.81 16.52
CA GLN A 478 9.64 3.11 17.81
C GLN A 478 8.87 1.78 17.80
N GLY A 479 8.25 1.43 16.67
CA GLY A 479 7.32 0.32 16.52
C GLY A 479 6.14 0.74 15.66
N ARG A 480 5.33 -0.23 15.21
CA ARG A 480 4.15 0.07 14.40
C ARG A 480 3.08 0.72 15.28
N ALA A 481 2.67 1.94 14.93
CA ALA A 481 1.58 2.62 15.64
C ALA A 481 0.32 1.74 15.65
N GLY A 482 -0.32 1.60 16.82
CA GLY A 482 -1.52 0.75 16.98
C GLY A 482 -1.25 -0.76 17.12
N MET A 483 0.01 -1.21 17.09
CA MET A 483 0.42 -2.57 17.46
C MET A 483 1.47 -2.45 18.57
N LYS A 484 1.03 -2.42 19.83
CA LYS A 484 1.96 -2.62 20.95
C LYS A 484 2.06 -4.12 21.18
N ALA A 485 3.26 -4.67 21.08
CA ALA A 485 3.54 -5.94 21.71
C ALA A 485 3.17 -5.82 23.19
N PRO A 486 2.43 -6.79 23.77
CA PRO A 486 2.17 -6.77 25.20
C PRO A 486 3.52 -6.70 25.93
N GLU A 487 3.61 -5.82 26.93
CA GLU A 487 4.79 -5.78 27.80
C GLU A 487 4.96 -7.18 28.41
N ILE A 488 6.08 -7.84 28.11
CA ILE A 488 6.45 -9.07 28.80
C ILE A 488 6.80 -8.66 30.23
N ASP A 489 5.81 -8.78 31.13
CA ASP A 489 6.08 -8.73 32.56
C ASP A 489 6.96 -9.93 32.91
N THR A 490 8.26 -9.69 33.07
CA THR A 490 9.24 -10.70 33.49
C THR A 490 9.09 -11.11 34.95
N LYS A 491 7.98 -10.73 35.62
CA LYS A 491 7.63 -11.16 36.97
C LYS A 491 6.30 -11.88 37.03
N GLN A 492 6.16 -12.98 36.28
CA GLN A 492 5.57 -14.21 36.84
C GLN A 492 5.79 -15.40 35.91
N ASN A 493 6.61 -16.34 36.39
CA ASN A 493 6.67 -17.68 35.83
C ASN A 493 5.27 -18.32 35.85
N GLY A 494 4.76 -18.65 34.67
CA GLY A 494 3.64 -19.56 34.48
C GLY A 494 3.53 -19.89 33.01
N HIS A 495 3.83 -21.13 32.63
CA HIS A 495 3.67 -21.63 31.26
C HIS A 495 2.27 -21.28 30.72
N VAL A 496 2.20 -20.48 29.65
CA VAL A 496 1.07 -20.54 28.73
C VAL A 496 1.47 -21.55 27.67
N GLY A 497 1.06 -22.79 27.89
CA GLY A 497 1.24 -23.86 26.93
C GLY A 497 0.52 -23.54 25.63
N SER A 498 1.11 -23.96 24.51
CA SER A 498 0.39 -24.14 23.26
C SER A 498 -0.80 -25.07 23.52
N THR A 499 -2.02 -24.54 23.52
CA THR A 499 -3.23 -25.35 23.40
C THR A 499 -3.80 -25.15 22.01
N TYR A 500 -3.20 -25.84 21.04
CA TYR A 500 -3.90 -26.34 19.87
C TYR A 500 -3.90 -27.86 20.01
N ASN A 501 -5.01 -28.43 20.47
CA ASN A 501 -5.34 -29.82 20.19
C ASN A 501 -6.26 -29.80 18.96
N ILE A 502 -5.65 -30.16 17.82
CA ILE A 502 -6.21 -30.56 16.52
C ILE A 502 -6.99 -29.50 15.75
#